data_AF-A0A5E4SLH4-F1
#
_entry.id   AF-A0A5E4SLH4-F1
#
_cell.length_a   1.000
_cell.length_b   1.000
_cell.length_c   1.000
_cell.angle_alpha   90.00
_cell.angle_beta   90.00
_cell.angle_gamma   90.00
#
_symmetry.space_group_name_H-M   'P 1'
#
loop_
_entity.id
_entity.type
_entity.pdbx_description
1 polymer ?
#
loop_
_entity_poly.entity_id
_entity_poly.type
_entity_poly.pdbx_seq_one_letter_code
_entity_poly.pdbx_strand_id
1 'polypeptide(L)'
;MNPVGAATISTLPMMSGNEHPPLDRPSERFRADLRTVGLQSAGGLRSPMAASAVRLRDDSAQRPLPLLSVSNLENLPDPEPAVDFAFFREPLKRNETLLNQWGEAASAGSQSEAWGRFVDDISARFFKGSRKQRVMDALMLCIDVLPPNRRADALACLLADGEEGMAAAEEFWEYIGLDRIPEADKDRVRELIRQYEIGM
;
A
#
# COMPACT_ATOMS: atom_id res chain seq x y z
N MET A 1 -39.91 -15.33 46.53
CA MET A 1 -38.76 -14.87 47.35
C MET A 1 -37.57 -15.76 47.01
N ASN A 2 -36.42 -15.19 46.62
CA ASN A 2 -35.15 -15.92 46.45
C ASN A 2 -34.33 -15.82 47.75
N PRO A 3 -33.44 -16.79 48.04
CA PRO A 3 -31.99 -16.66 47.72
C PRO A 3 -31.43 -17.93 47.01
N VAL A 4 -30.35 -17.91 46.21
CA VAL A 4 -28.91 -17.83 46.56
C VAL A 4 -28.49 -18.89 47.62
N GLY A 5 -27.45 -19.73 47.46
CA GLY A 5 -26.49 -19.97 46.38
C GLY A 5 -25.33 -20.88 46.88
N ALA A 6 -24.54 -21.45 45.96
CA ALA A 6 -23.18 -22.04 46.11
C ALA A 6 -22.75 -22.88 47.35
N ALA A 7 -22.16 -24.06 47.12
CA ALA A 7 -20.75 -24.36 47.44
C ALA A 7 -20.38 -25.86 47.32
N THR A 8 -19.27 -26.17 46.64
CA THR A 8 -18.36 -27.29 46.99
C THR A 8 -16.92 -26.83 46.76
N ILE A 9 -16.05 -26.99 47.76
CA ILE A 9 -14.62 -26.62 47.76
C ILE A 9 -13.80 -27.87 48.13
N SER A 10 -12.62 -28.05 47.50
CA SER A 10 -11.40 -28.80 47.94
C SER A 10 -10.75 -29.51 46.73
N THR A 11 -9.42 -29.58 46.53
CA THR A 11 -8.24 -29.14 47.33
C THR A 11 -7.04 -28.80 46.40
N LEU A 12 -6.14 -27.91 46.81
CA LEU A 12 -4.77 -27.70 46.26
C LEU A 12 -3.72 -28.25 47.26
N PRO A 13 -2.48 -28.61 46.86
CA PRO A 13 -1.37 -27.68 46.59
C PRO A 13 -0.49 -28.14 45.39
N MET A 14 0.72 -27.66 45.06
CA MET A 14 1.62 -26.66 45.69
C MET A 14 2.34 -25.79 44.62
N MET A 15 3.68 -25.67 44.64
CA MET A 15 4.48 -24.72 43.83
C MET A 15 5.87 -25.26 43.48
N SER A 16 6.42 -24.75 42.37
CA SER A 16 7.82 -24.26 42.17
C SER A 16 7.82 -23.50 40.83
N GLY A 17 8.50 -22.37 40.62
CA GLY A 17 9.47 -21.64 41.45
C GLY A 17 10.44 -20.96 40.48
N ASN A 18 10.34 -19.64 40.31
CA ASN A 18 11.20 -18.88 39.37
C ASN A 18 12.64 -18.81 39.90
N GLU A 19 13.64 -19.04 39.03
CA GLU A 19 14.95 -18.39 39.13
C GLU A 19 15.75 -18.51 37.81
N HIS A 20 16.17 -17.37 37.26
CA HIS A 20 17.27 -17.26 36.27
C HIS A 20 18.60 -17.18 37.05
N PRO A 21 19.73 -17.73 36.57
CA PRO A 21 20.54 -17.12 35.49
C PRO A 21 21.22 -18.23 34.59
N PRO A 22 22.21 -18.03 33.67
CA PRO A 22 23.30 -17.04 33.61
C PRO A 22 23.56 -16.34 32.26
N LEU A 23 24.49 -15.38 32.30
CA LEU A 23 25.17 -14.81 31.12
C LEU A 23 26.15 -15.82 30.51
N ASP A 24 26.18 -15.93 29.17
CA ASP A 24 27.44 -15.82 28.42
C ASP A 24 27.19 -15.58 26.91
N ARG A 25 28.09 -14.89 26.23
CA ARG A 25 28.07 -14.70 24.75
C ARG A 25 29.14 -15.60 24.12
N PRO A 26 28.86 -16.22 22.97
CA PRO A 26 29.37 -15.61 21.74
C PRO A 26 28.32 -15.52 20.63
N SER A 27 28.42 -14.48 19.82
CA SER A 27 27.61 -14.24 18.62
C SER A 27 28.07 -15.08 17.41
N GLU A 28 27.20 -15.13 16.38
CA GLU A 28 27.37 -15.77 15.07
C GLU A 28 27.17 -17.33 15.06
N ARG A 29 26.49 -18.00 14.09
CA ARG A 29 26.15 -17.75 12.66
C ARG A 29 24.72 -18.34 12.35
N PHE A 30 24.15 -18.56 11.14
CA PHE A 30 24.62 -18.54 9.74
C PHE A 30 23.46 -18.47 8.70
N ARG A 31 23.51 -17.49 7.76
CA ARG A 31 22.86 -17.43 6.42
C ARG A 31 21.33 -17.51 6.21
N ALA A 32 20.90 -16.96 5.07
CA ALA A 32 19.53 -16.73 4.63
C ALA A 32 19.24 -17.35 3.24
N ASP A 33 17.95 -17.42 2.88
CA ASP A 33 17.46 -17.66 1.50
C ASP A 33 16.94 -16.33 0.92
N LEU A 34 17.33 -16.00 -0.31
CA LEU A 34 16.95 -14.76 -1.01
C LEU A 34 15.52 -14.80 -1.57
N ARG A 35 14.76 -15.88 -1.31
CA ARG A 35 13.30 -15.93 -1.51
C ARG A 35 12.49 -15.35 -0.35
N THR A 36 13.13 -14.94 0.75
CA THR A 36 12.42 -14.48 1.97
C THR A 36 12.87 -13.11 2.49
N VAL A 37 13.83 -12.43 1.85
CA VAL A 37 14.27 -11.08 2.26
C VAL A 37 14.78 -10.24 1.10
N GLY A 38 14.20 -9.05 0.93
CA GLY A 38 14.75 -7.95 0.13
C GLY A 38 15.73 -7.10 0.95
N LEU A 39 16.62 -6.39 0.27
CA LEU A 39 17.65 -5.54 0.88
C LEU A 39 17.07 -4.19 1.33
N GLN A 40 17.61 -3.64 2.42
CA GLN A 40 17.59 -2.19 2.65
C GLN A 40 18.96 -1.70 3.13
N SER A 41 19.25 -0.43 2.85
CA SER A 41 20.61 0.14 2.85
C SER A 41 21.23 0.21 4.26
N ALA A 42 22.46 -0.30 4.39
CA ALA A 42 23.24 -0.15 5.60
C ALA A 42 24.03 1.18 5.57
N GLY A 43 23.57 2.16 6.35
CA GLY A 43 24.40 3.30 6.75
C GLY A 43 25.73 2.81 7.33
N GLY A 44 26.82 3.40 6.89
CA GLY A 44 28.13 2.75 6.96
C GLY A 44 28.70 2.60 8.37
N LEU A 45 29.43 1.51 8.57
CA LEU A 45 30.57 1.45 9.49
C LEU A 45 31.67 0.58 8.88
N ARG A 46 32.91 1.05 8.99
CA ARG A 46 34.10 0.41 8.38
C ARG A 46 34.39 -0.94 9.04
N SER A 47 34.76 -1.95 8.25
CA SER A 47 35.47 -3.12 8.77
C SER A 47 36.53 -3.61 7.76
N PRO A 48 37.73 -4.04 8.19
CA PRO A 48 38.88 -4.17 7.31
C PRO A 48 39.06 -5.62 6.81
N MET A 49 38.53 -5.94 5.64
CA MET A 49 38.92 -7.17 4.94
C MET A 49 38.98 -6.93 3.43
N ALA A 50 40.20 -6.84 2.91
CA ALA A 50 40.46 -6.72 1.48
C ALA A 50 40.16 -8.07 0.78
N ALA A 51 38.92 -8.23 0.30
CA ALA A 51 38.53 -9.38 -0.51
C ALA A 51 39.18 -9.30 -1.90
N SER A 52 40.38 -9.87 -2.05
CA SER A 52 41.07 -9.96 -3.34
C SER A 52 40.42 -11.02 -4.22
N ALA A 53 39.61 -10.60 -5.18
CA ALA A 53 38.94 -11.48 -6.13
C ALA A 53 39.92 -11.95 -7.23
N VAL A 54 40.53 -13.11 -7.04
CA VAL A 54 41.29 -13.80 -8.10
C VAL A 54 40.31 -14.34 -9.14
N ARG A 55 40.45 -13.92 -10.40
CA ARG A 55 39.69 -14.52 -11.51
C ARG A 55 40.26 -15.90 -11.83
N LEU A 56 39.52 -16.95 -11.48
CA LEU A 56 39.65 -18.24 -12.13
C LEU A 56 39.19 -18.08 -13.59
N ARG A 57 40.10 -18.43 -14.52
CA ARG A 57 39.82 -18.46 -15.96
C ARG A 57 39.07 -19.75 -16.25
N ASP A 58 37.76 -19.64 -16.50
CA ASP A 58 36.98 -20.74 -17.05
C ASP A 58 36.92 -20.59 -18.58
N ASP A 59 37.17 -21.69 -19.28
CA ASP A 59 37.47 -21.71 -20.71
C ASP A 59 36.29 -22.32 -21.47
N SER A 60 35.20 -21.56 -21.58
CA SER A 60 34.06 -21.93 -22.42
C SER A 60 33.46 -20.72 -23.14
N ALA A 61 33.28 -20.88 -24.45
CA ALA A 61 32.89 -19.80 -25.34
C ALA A 61 31.45 -19.35 -25.13
N GLN A 62 31.25 -18.25 -24.41
CA GLN A 62 29.97 -17.53 -24.38
C GLN A 62 30.02 -16.30 -25.28
N ARG A 63 29.01 -16.15 -26.14
CA ARG A 63 28.80 -14.93 -26.94
C ARG A 63 28.66 -13.74 -25.99
N PRO A 64 29.27 -12.58 -26.29
CA PRO A 64 29.04 -11.39 -25.50
C PRO A 64 27.55 -11.01 -25.59
N LEU A 65 26.86 -11.06 -24.45
CA LEU A 65 25.56 -10.42 -24.32
C LEU A 65 25.74 -8.91 -24.54
N PRO A 66 24.84 -8.22 -25.24
CA PRO A 66 24.92 -6.78 -25.39
C PRO A 66 24.69 -6.14 -24.02
N LEU A 67 25.78 -5.71 -23.38
CA LEU A 67 25.73 -4.83 -22.22
C LEU A 67 25.19 -3.47 -22.71
N LEU A 68 23.88 -3.27 -22.57
CA LEU A 68 23.28 -1.96 -22.75
C LEU A 68 23.95 -1.02 -21.76
N SER A 69 24.66 -0.01 -22.28
CA SER A 69 25.38 0.95 -21.46
C SER A 69 24.42 1.66 -20.52
N VAL A 70 24.88 1.92 -19.29
CA VAL A 70 24.08 2.59 -18.25
C VAL A 70 23.56 3.96 -18.72
N SER A 71 24.26 4.59 -19.67
CA SER A 71 23.87 5.81 -20.39
C SER A 71 22.50 5.76 -21.09
N ASN A 72 21.92 4.57 -21.32
CA ASN A 72 20.58 4.42 -21.90
C ASN A 72 19.46 4.35 -20.85
N LEU A 73 19.77 4.27 -19.55
CA LEU A 73 18.77 4.32 -18.47
C LEU A 73 18.32 5.75 -18.16
N GLU A 74 19.14 6.76 -18.48
CA GLU A 74 18.86 8.19 -18.25
C GLU A 74 17.83 8.78 -19.25
N ASN A 75 17.36 7.99 -20.22
CA ASN A 75 16.33 8.37 -21.20
C ASN A 75 15.10 7.44 -21.17
N LEU A 76 14.89 6.70 -20.07
CA LEU A 76 13.58 6.15 -19.82
C LEU A 76 12.64 7.31 -19.45
N PRO A 77 11.40 7.37 -19.96
CA PRO A 77 10.38 8.21 -19.35
C PRO A 77 10.24 7.81 -17.88
N ASP A 78 9.94 8.78 -17.01
CA ASP A 78 9.64 8.48 -15.62
C ASP A 78 8.61 7.34 -15.56
N PRO A 79 8.84 6.32 -14.71
CA PRO A 79 8.00 5.13 -14.72
C PRO A 79 6.58 5.53 -14.34
N GLU A 80 5.66 5.49 -15.32
CA GLU A 80 4.22 5.54 -15.04
C GLU A 80 3.92 4.56 -13.90
N PRO A 81 3.07 4.94 -12.93
CA PRO A 81 2.84 4.15 -11.73
C PRO A 81 2.54 2.71 -12.13
N ALA A 82 3.36 1.77 -11.66
CA ALA A 82 3.59 0.46 -12.29
C ALA A 82 2.37 -0.50 -12.27
N VAL A 83 1.19 0.02 -11.95
CA VAL A 83 -0.10 -0.63 -11.90
C VAL A 83 -1.16 0.33 -12.49
N ASP A 84 -1.41 0.26 -13.80
CA ASP A 84 -2.54 0.95 -14.51
C ASP A 84 -3.94 0.57 -13.94
N PHE A 85 -3.99 -0.36 -12.99
CA PHE A 85 -5.23 -0.94 -12.42
C PHE A 85 -6.26 -1.35 -13.50
N ALA A 86 -5.82 -1.68 -14.72
CA ALA A 86 -6.68 -2.01 -15.86
C ALA A 86 -7.74 -3.08 -15.53
N PHE A 87 -7.39 -4.05 -14.67
CA PHE A 87 -8.27 -5.11 -14.18
C PHE A 87 -9.46 -4.59 -13.35
N PHE A 88 -9.39 -3.38 -12.81
CA PHE A 88 -10.44 -2.66 -12.09
C PHE A 88 -11.06 -1.57 -13.00
N ARG A 89 -10.21 -0.76 -13.64
CA ARG A 89 -10.56 0.36 -14.54
C ARG A 89 -11.47 -0.05 -15.69
N GLU A 90 -11.16 -1.16 -16.38
CA GLU A 90 -11.94 -1.61 -17.55
C GLU A 90 -13.30 -2.25 -17.20
N PRO A 91 -13.43 -3.11 -16.17
CA PRO A 91 -14.74 -3.52 -15.68
C PRO A 91 -15.59 -2.36 -15.15
N LEU A 92 -14.97 -1.38 -14.49
CA LEU A 92 -15.66 -0.21 -13.96
C LEU A 92 -16.29 0.65 -15.07
N LYS A 93 -15.53 0.96 -16.14
CA LYS A 93 -16.05 1.65 -17.34
C LYS A 93 -17.26 0.96 -17.98
N ARG A 94 -17.34 -0.37 -17.90
CA ARG A 94 -18.40 -1.18 -18.53
C ARG A 94 -19.61 -1.41 -17.62
N ASN A 95 -19.56 -0.95 -16.37
CA ASN A 95 -20.58 -1.20 -15.37
C ASN A 95 -21.10 0.13 -14.79
N GLU A 96 -22.06 0.73 -15.49
CA GLU A 96 -22.74 1.97 -15.07
C GLU A 96 -23.34 1.86 -13.66
N THR A 97 -23.86 0.70 -13.28
CA THR A 97 -24.39 0.46 -11.93
C THR A 97 -23.30 0.60 -10.86
N LEU A 98 -22.09 0.07 -11.12
CA LEU A 98 -20.96 0.19 -10.19
C LEU A 98 -20.40 1.62 -10.14
N LEU A 99 -20.35 2.32 -11.27
CA LEU A 99 -19.98 3.75 -11.32
C LEU A 99 -20.97 4.64 -10.58
N ASN A 100 -22.27 4.37 -10.73
CA ASN A 100 -23.31 5.08 -9.99
C ASN A 100 -23.19 4.78 -8.49
N GLN A 101 -23.02 3.50 -8.09
CA GLN A 101 -22.80 3.11 -6.69
C GLN A 101 -21.58 3.81 -6.08
N TRP A 102 -20.45 3.85 -6.78
CA TRP A 102 -19.27 4.60 -6.34
C TRP A 102 -19.60 6.08 -6.13
N GLY A 103 -20.24 6.70 -7.11
CA GLY A 103 -20.60 8.11 -7.04
C GLY A 103 -21.59 8.46 -5.92
N GLU A 104 -22.63 7.63 -5.69
CA GLU A 104 -23.56 7.83 -4.56
C GLU A 104 -22.86 7.66 -3.22
N ALA A 105 -22.00 6.64 -3.10
CA ALA A 105 -21.22 6.38 -1.90
C ALA A 105 -20.23 7.52 -1.59
N ALA A 106 -19.60 8.07 -2.61
CA ALA A 106 -18.71 9.23 -2.51
C ALA A 106 -19.46 10.50 -2.07
N SER A 107 -20.61 10.82 -2.69
CA SER A 107 -21.43 11.98 -2.30
C SER A 107 -22.06 11.81 -0.89
N ALA A 108 -22.21 10.59 -0.39
CA ALA A 108 -22.59 10.31 0.99
C ALA A 108 -21.44 10.50 2.00
N GLY A 109 -20.18 10.52 1.55
CA GLY A 109 -18.98 10.77 2.35
C GLY A 109 -18.36 9.52 3.01
N SER A 110 -17.10 9.65 3.42
CA SER A 110 -16.25 8.53 3.88
C SER A 110 -16.77 7.80 5.12
N GLN A 111 -17.43 8.54 6.01
CA GLN A 111 -18.04 7.99 7.24
C GLN A 111 -19.39 7.31 7.00
N SER A 112 -19.89 7.29 5.76
CA SER A 112 -21.18 6.66 5.43
C SER A 112 -21.07 5.13 5.34
N GLU A 113 -22.14 4.44 5.75
CA GLU A 113 -22.23 2.99 5.50
C GLU A 113 -22.25 2.65 3.99
N ALA A 114 -22.61 3.61 3.13
CA ALA A 114 -22.58 3.44 1.68
C ALA A 114 -21.13 3.35 1.18
N TRP A 115 -20.25 4.22 1.66
CA TRP A 115 -18.81 4.16 1.37
C TRP A 115 -18.18 2.86 1.87
N GLY A 116 -18.37 2.51 3.14
CA GLY A 116 -17.83 1.26 3.71
C GLY A 116 -18.26 0.02 2.93
N ARG A 117 -19.57 -0.12 2.64
CA ARG A 117 -20.10 -1.25 1.84
C ARG A 117 -19.55 -1.27 0.42
N PHE A 118 -19.37 -0.10 -0.21
CA PHE A 118 -18.80 -0.02 -1.55
C PHE A 118 -17.34 -0.47 -1.57
N VAL A 119 -16.52 0.02 -0.63
CA VAL A 119 -15.10 -0.35 -0.48
C VAL A 119 -14.93 -1.84 -0.19
N ASP A 120 -15.73 -2.40 0.72
CA ASP A 120 -15.73 -3.83 1.04
C ASP A 120 -16.09 -4.69 -0.17
N ASP A 121 -17.13 -4.29 -0.92
CA ASP A 121 -17.61 -5.03 -2.09
C ASP A 121 -16.60 -5.03 -3.24
N ILE A 122 -15.99 -3.89 -3.57
CA ILE A 122 -14.92 -3.86 -4.59
C ILE A 122 -13.66 -4.58 -4.10
N SER A 123 -13.32 -4.51 -2.81
CA SER A 123 -12.20 -5.23 -2.20
C SER A 123 -12.37 -6.74 -2.35
N ALA A 124 -13.57 -7.25 -2.07
CA ALA A 124 -13.91 -8.66 -2.26
C ALA A 124 -13.88 -9.07 -3.75
N ARG A 125 -14.49 -8.28 -4.64
CA ARG A 125 -14.66 -8.61 -6.07
C ARG A 125 -13.37 -8.54 -6.88
N PHE A 126 -12.60 -7.45 -6.73
CA PHE A 126 -11.46 -7.15 -7.59
C PHE A 126 -10.11 -7.40 -6.90
N PHE A 127 -10.02 -7.14 -5.60
CA PHE A 127 -8.76 -7.15 -4.86
C PHE A 127 -8.56 -8.40 -3.98
N LYS A 128 -9.57 -9.27 -3.87
CA LYS A 128 -9.54 -10.57 -3.17
C LYS A 128 -9.04 -10.47 -1.73
N GLY A 129 -9.43 -9.41 -1.01
CA GLY A 129 -8.96 -9.15 0.36
C GLY A 129 -7.53 -8.61 0.45
N SER A 130 -7.04 -7.90 -0.57
CA SER A 130 -5.84 -7.06 -0.44
C SER A 130 -6.04 -5.97 0.61
N ARG A 131 -4.94 -5.34 1.04
CA ARG A 131 -4.97 -4.18 1.96
C ARG A 131 -5.82 -3.04 1.41
N LYS A 132 -6.51 -2.30 2.29
CA LYS A 132 -7.33 -1.11 1.97
C LYS A 132 -6.58 -0.11 1.09
N GLN A 133 -5.29 0.13 1.36
CA GLN A 133 -4.40 0.96 0.52
C GLN A 133 -4.56 0.66 -0.98
N ARG A 134 -4.41 -0.61 -1.39
CA ARG A 134 -4.47 -1.02 -2.80
C ARG A 134 -5.83 -0.76 -3.46
N VAL A 135 -6.89 -0.64 -2.66
CA VAL A 135 -8.22 -0.24 -3.12
C VAL A 135 -8.29 1.28 -3.29
N MET A 136 -7.74 2.05 -2.35
CA MET A 136 -7.66 3.51 -2.43
C MET A 136 -6.79 3.98 -3.59
N ASP A 137 -5.61 3.37 -3.79
CA ASP A 137 -4.71 3.59 -4.93
C ASP A 137 -5.48 3.47 -6.27
N ALA A 138 -6.26 2.40 -6.40
CA ALA A 138 -7.03 2.10 -7.59
C ALA A 138 -8.22 3.04 -7.80
N LEU A 139 -8.89 3.45 -6.72
CA LEU A 139 -9.98 4.44 -6.76
C LEU A 139 -9.45 5.82 -7.17
N MET A 140 -8.29 6.22 -6.62
CA MET A 140 -7.63 7.48 -6.96
C MET A 140 -7.26 7.51 -8.46
N LEU A 141 -6.50 6.51 -8.94
CA LEU A 141 -6.13 6.40 -10.37
C LEU A 141 -7.32 6.18 -11.34
N CYS A 142 -8.49 5.79 -10.84
CA CYS A 142 -9.71 5.64 -11.64
C CYS A 142 -10.70 6.80 -11.51
N ILE A 143 -10.36 7.89 -10.81
CA ILE A 143 -11.28 8.99 -10.54
C ILE A 143 -11.79 9.70 -11.81
N ASP A 144 -11.01 9.68 -12.89
CA ASP A 144 -11.41 10.21 -14.20
C ASP A 144 -12.49 9.36 -14.90
N VAL A 145 -12.70 8.11 -14.48
CA VAL A 145 -13.76 7.23 -15.00
C VAL A 145 -15.14 7.67 -14.49
N LEU A 146 -15.22 8.35 -13.34
CA LEU A 146 -16.47 8.90 -12.84
C LEU A 146 -17.02 10.01 -13.77
N PRO A 147 -18.36 10.18 -13.83
CA PRO A 147 -18.98 11.38 -14.39
C PRO A 147 -18.35 12.66 -13.81
N PRO A 148 -18.08 13.71 -14.61
CA PRO A 148 -17.32 14.88 -14.16
C PRO A 148 -17.85 15.50 -12.86
N ASN A 149 -19.17 15.59 -12.73
CA ASN A 149 -19.87 16.15 -11.57
C ASN A 149 -19.78 15.32 -10.27
N ARG A 150 -19.15 14.14 -10.31
CA ARG A 150 -18.93 13.28 -9.13
C ARG A 150 -17.46 13.18 -8.71
N ARG A 151 -16.53 13.72 -9.52
CA ARG A 151 -15.08 13.58 -9.29
C ARG A 151 -14.62 14.34 -8.04
N ALA A 152 -15.13 15.55 -7.82
CA ALA A 152 -14.78 16.34 -6.63
C ALA A 152 -15.31 15.72 -5.32
N ASP A 153 -16.51 15.11 -5.35
CA ASP A 153 -17.05 14.35 -4.22
C ASP A 153 -16.23 13.09 -3.94
N ALA A 154 -15.86 12.34 -4.97
CA ALA A 154 -15.00 11.17 -4.83
C ALA A 154 -13.61 11.51 -4.28
N LEU A 155 -13.00 12.62 -4.72
CA LEU A 155 -11.72 13.07 -4.17
C LEU A 155 -11.85 13.50 -2.71
N ALA A 156 -12.88 14.28 -2.37
CA ALA A 156 -13.15 14.67 -0.99
C ALA A 156 -13.40 13.45 -0.08
N CYS A 157 -14.11 12.44 -0.59
CA CYS A 157 -14.39 11.19 0.12
C CYS A 157 -13.13 10.34 0.32
N LEU A 158 -12.25 10.25 -0.69
CA LEU A 158 -10.95 9.57 -0.56
C LEU A 158 -10.05 10.27 0.47
N LEU A 159 -9.87 11.60 0.35
CA LEU A 159 -9.04 12.38 1.29
C LEU A 159 -9.55 12.26 2.74
N ALA A 160 -10.88 12.16 2.92
CA ALA A 160 -11.50 11.98 4.23
C ALA A 160 -11.57 10.52 4.73
N ASP A 161 -11.04 9.53 4.00
CA ASP A 161 -11.05 8.10 4.38
C ASP A 161 -9.72 7.65 5.04
N GLY A 162 -9.26 8.45 6.00
CA GLY A 162 -8.11 8.15 6.86
C GLY A 162 -6.76 8.13 6.13
N GLU A 163 -5.79 7.48 6.76
CA GLU A 163 -4.40 7.44 6.29
C GLU A 163 -4.28 6.83 4.88
N GLU A 164 -5.07 5.79 4.55
CA GLU A 164 -4.92 5.12 3.25
C GLU A 164 -5.42 5.96 2.07
N GLY A 165 -6.50 6.72 2.27
CA GLY A 165 -7.05 7.61 1.25
C GLY A 165 -6.18 8.87 1.05
N MET A 166 -5.59 9.38 2.12
CA MET A 166 -4.58 10.45 2.08
C MET A 166 -3.32 10.00 1.35
N ALA A 167 -2.73 8.86 1.72
CA ALA A 167 -1.53 8.32 1.08
C ALA A 167 -1.73 8.02 -0.41
N ALA A 168 -2.91 7.51 -0.81
CA ALA A 168 -3.23 7.33 -2.23
C ALA A 168 -3.31 8.66 -2.99
N ALA A 169 -3.82 9.73 -2.34
CA ALA A 169 -3.82 11.05 -2.94
C ALA A 169 -2.40 11.64 -3.06
N GLU A 170 -1.56 11.50 -2.04
CA GLU A 170 -0.15 11.91 -2.08
C GLU A 170 0.62 11.21 -3.22
N GLU A 171 0.46 9.89 -3.37
CA GLU A 171 1.17 9.12 -4.41
C GLU A 171 0.65 9.42 -5.83
N PHE A 172 -0.66 9.61 -6.03
CA PHE A 172 -1.24 9.65 -7.38
C PHE A 172 -1.72 11.03 -7.85
N TRP A 173 -1.73 12.07 -7.01
CA TRP A 173 -2.20 13.40 -7.41
C TRP A 173 -1.37 14.01 -8.55
N GLU A 174 -0.05 13.73 -8.62
CA GLU A 174 0.82 14.24 -9.70
C GLU A 174 0.41 13.74 -11.10
N TYR A 175 -0.16 12.53 -11.22
CA TYR A 175 -0.62 11.96 -12.50
C TYR A 175 -2.05 12.39 -12.87
N ILE A 176 -2.86 12.75 -11.88
CA ILE A 176 -4.27 13.11 -12.05
C ILE A 176 -4.41 14.62 -12.26
N GLY A 177 -3.87 15.39 -11.34
CA GLY A 177 -3.89 16.86 -11.33
C GLY A 177 -5.29 17.47 -11.47
N LEU A 178 -5.31 18.78 -11.71
CA LEU A 178 -6.55 19.51 -11.96
C LEU A 178 -7.16 19.24 -13.34
N ASP A 179 -6.41 18.68 -14.30
CA ASP A 179 -6.87 18.50 -15.68
C ASP A 179 -7.94 17.40 -15.82
N ARG A 180 -8.03 16.48 -14.84
CA ARG A 180 -9.11 15.48 -14.76
C ARG A 180 -10.36 16.00 -14.03
N ILE A 181 -10.32 17.21 -13.47
CA ILE A 181 -11.43 17.84 -12.73
C ILE A 181 -12.13 18.87 -13.65
N PRO A 182 -13.48 18.90 -13.71
CA PRO A 182 -14.18 19.92 -14.48
C PRO A 182 -13.94 21.32 -13.92
N GLU A 183 -13.87 22.34 -14.78
CA GLU A 183 -13.58 23.74 -14.39
C GLU A 183 -14.42 24.24 -13.21
N ALA A 184 -15.70 23.89 -13.16
CA ALA A 184 -16.63 24.28 -12.10
C ALA A 184 -16.21 23.78 -10.69
N ASP A 185 -15.45 22.69 -10.60
CA ASP A 185 -14.99 22.11 -9.34
C ASP A 185 -13.50 22.37 -9.05
N LYS A 186 -12.74 22.98 -9.99
CA LYS A 186 -11.28 23.15 -9.80
C LYS A 186 -10.92 23.98 -8.57
N ASP A 187 -11.68 25.02 -8.25
CA ASP A 187 -11.43 25.84 -7.05
C ASP A 187 -11.73 25.07 -5.76
N ARG A 188 -12.81 24.27 -5.75
CA ARG A 188 -13.13 23.35 -4.64
C ARG A 188 -12.01 22.33 -4.44
N VAL A 189 -11.49 21.76 -5.53
CA VAL A 189 -10.41 20.77 -5.46
C VAL A 189 -9.08 21.41 -5.05
N ARG A 190 -8.72 22.61 -5.53
CA ARG A 190 -7.54 23.36 -5.04
C ARG A 190 -7.59 23.56 -3.52
N GLU A 191 -8.75 23.94 -2.99
CA GLU A 191 -8.92 24.13 -1.56
C GLU A 191 -8.85 22.81 -0.78
N LEU A 192 -9.38 21.70 -1.32
CA LEU A 192 -9.18 20.36 -0.72
C LEU A 192 -7.70 19.95 -0.69
N ILE A 193 -6.99 20.05 -1.82
CA ILE A 193 -5.56 19.73 -1.92
C ILE A 193 -4.74 20.58 -0.93
N ARG A 194 -5.08 21.86 -0.76
CA ARG A 194 -4.46 22.76 0.23
C ARG A 194 -4.80 22.39 1.68
N GLN A 195 -6.01 21.92 1.96
CA GLN A 195 -6.45 21.52 3.31
C GLN A 195 -5.81 20.21 3.78
N TYR A 196 -5.54 19.29 2.84
CA TYR A 196 -4.94 17.98 3.11
C TYR A 196 -3.42 17.94 2.79
N GLU A 197 -2.81 19.10 2.52
CA GLU A 197 -1.38 19.31 2.27
C GLU A 197 -0.76 18.45 1.14
N ILE A 198 -1.59 17.99 0.20
CA ILE A 198 -1.21 17.07 -0.88
C ILE A 198 -0.28 17.76 -1.89
N GLY A 199 0.95 17.26 -2.03
CA GLY A 199 1.91 17.70 -3.06
C GLY A 199 2.64 19.02 -2.75
N MET A 200 2.88 19.33 -1.47
CA MET A 200 3.80 20.40 -1.03
C MET A 200 5.24 19.92 -0.79
#